data_AF-A0AAD0WQI5-F1
#
_entry.id   AF-A0AAD0WQI5-F1
#
_cell.length_a   1.000
_cell.length_b   1.000
_cell.length_c   1.000
_cell.angle_alpha   90.00
_cell.angle_beta   90.00
_cell.angle_gamma   90.00
#
_symmetry.space_group_name_H-M   'P 1'
#
loop_
_entity.id
_entity.type
_entity.pdbx_description
1 polymer ?
#
loop_
_entity_poly.entity_id
_entity_poly.type
_entity_poly.pdbx_seq_one_letter_code
_entity_poly.pdbx_strand_id
1 'polypeptide(L)' 'MKEIKVNTISKELNISHSAVSQWFSGKTKPKIEYAIKMNELFNIPFEAWKDIKSYVNDSISSTQNIKQLPNEKEM' A
#
# COMPACT_ATOMS: atom_id res chain seq x y z
N MET A 1 3.31 7.40 -11.18
CA MET A 1 2.70 6.14 -10.70
C MET A 1 3.36 5.83 -9.36
N LYS A 2 2.63 5.72 -8.24
CA LYS A 2 3.18 5.03 -7.07
C LYS A 2 3.63 3.66 -7.56
N GLU A 3 4.92 3.40 -7.55
CA GLU A 3 5.43 2.11 -7.97
C GLU A 3 5.07 1.10 -6.89
N ILE A 4 3.85 0.56 -6.98
CA ILE A 4 3.43 -0.55 -6.14
C ILE A 4 4.23 -1.75 -6.62
N LYS A 5 5.33 -2.02 -5.91
CA LYS A 5 6.20 -3.16 -6.20
C LYS A 5 5.52 -4.42 -5.71
N VAL A 6 4.62 -4.96 -6.54
CA VAL A 6 3.90 -6.23 -6.29
C VAL A 6 4.89 -7.35 -5.91
N ASN A 7 6.06 -7.38 -6.55
CA ASN A 7 7.15 -8.29 -6.20
C ASN A 7 7.70 -8.10 -4.78
N THR A 8 7.88 -6.85 -4.33
CA THR A 8 8.34 -6.56 -2.96
C THR A 8 7.28 -6.98 -1.96
N ILE A 9 6.03 -6.58 -2.17
CA ILE A 9 4.91 -6.92 -1.29
C ILE A 9 4.73 -8.44 -1.19
N SER A 10 4.81 -9.14 -2.32
CA SER A 10 4.73 -10.60 -2.38
C SER A 10 5.80 -11.27 -1.52
N LYS A 11 7.05 -10.78 -1.58
CA LYS A 11 8.16 -11.31 -0.78
C LYS A 11 8.00 -11.00 0.71
N GLU A 12 7.74 -9.74 1.05
CA GLU A 12 7.62 -9.30 2.46
C GLU A 12 6.44 -9.96 3.19
N LEU A 13 5.32 -10.16 2.50
CA LEU A 13 4.15 -10.80 3.11
C LEU A 13 4.17 -12.33 2.98
N ASN A 14 5.13 -12.88 2.24
CA ASN A 14 5.20 -14.30 1.85
C ASN A 14 3.88 -14.79 1.21
N ILE A 15 3.40 -14.04 0.20
CA ILE A 15 2.16 -14.31 -0.53
C ILE A 15 2.48 -14.41 -2.01
N SER A 16 1.70 -15.19 -2.76
CA SER A 16 1.85 -15.26 -4.20
C SER A 16 1.68 -13.89 -4.87
N HIS A 17 2.53 -13.63 -5.87
CA HIS A 17 2.45 -12.44 -6.71
C HIS A 17 1.04 -12.28 -7.33
N SER A 18 0.41 -13.40 -7.70
CA SER A 18 -0.95 -13.41 -8.27
C SER A 18 -2.00 -12.89 -7.30
N ALA A 19 -1.95 -13.27 -6.02
CA ALA A 19 -2.89 -12.78 -5.02
C ALA A 19 -2.71 -11.26 -4.79
N VAL A 20 -1.47 -10.79 -4.68
CA VAL A 20 -1.19 -9.35 -4.53
C VAL A 20 -1.66 -8.57 -5.75
N SER A 21 -1.43 -9.09 -6.97
CA SER A 21 -1.93 -8.49 -8.21
C SER A 21 -3.46 -8.44 -8.27
N GLN A 22 -4.14 -9.50 -7.81
CA GLN A 22 -5.60 -9.52 -7.70
C GLN A 22 -6.13 -8.44 -6.74
N TRP A 23 -5.41 -8.16 -5.66
CA TRP A 23 -5.77 -7.08 -4.73
C TRP A 23 -5.69 -5.71 -5.39
N PHE A 24 -4.56 -5.38 -6.03
CA PHE A 24 -4.39 -4.06 -6.65
C PHE A 24 -5.21 -3.87 -7.93
N SER A 25 -5.63 -4.95 -8.58
CA SER A 25 -6.63 -4.90 -9.66
C SER A 25 -8.07 -4.84 -9.15
N GLY A 26 -8.30 -4.83 -7.83
CA GLY A 26 -9.62 -4.77 -7.21
C GLY A 26 -10.49 -6.00 -7.42
N LYS A 27 -9.91 -7.14 -7.85
CA LYS A 27 -10.64 -8.40 -8.04
C LYS A 27 -11.01 -9.05 -6.71
N THR A 28 -10.11 -8.94 -5.73
CA THR A 28 -10.29 -9.46 -4.38
C THR A 28 -9.75 -8.45 -3.37
N LYS A 29 -10.16 -8.54 -2.11
CA LYS A 29 -9.61 -7.72 -1.03
C LYS A 29 -8.63 -8.55 -0.19
N PRO A 30 -7.55 -7.95 0.33
CA PRO A 30 -6.73 -8.60 1.32
C PRO A 30 -7.53 -8.87 2.59
N LYS A 31 -7.13 -9.91 3.33
CA LYS A 31 -7.58 -10.10 4.72
C LYS A 31 -7.10 -8.94 5.60
N ILE A 32 -7.76 -8.75 6.73
CA ILE A 32 -7.41 -7.67 7.67
C ILE A 32 -5.95 -7.72 8.11
N GLU A 33 -5.40 -8.91 8.37
CA GLU A 33 -4.00 -9.12 8.74
C GLU A 33 -3.02 -8.58 7.68
N TYR A 34 -3.37 -8.73 6.40
CA TYR A 34 -2.56 -8.21 5.29
C TYR A 34 -2.81 -6.73 5.06
N ALA A 35 -4.04 -6.25 5.27
CA ALA A 35 -4.35 -4.82 5.20
C ALA A 35 -3.58 -4.02 6.27
N ILE A 36 -3.44 -4.57 7.48
CA ILE A 36 -2.62 -3.99 8.56
C ILE A 36 -1.16 -3.89 8.11
N LYS A 37 -0.58 -5.01 7.66
CA LYS A 37 0.81 -5.01 7.16
C LYS A 37 1.03 -4.06 5.97
N MET A 38 0.02 -3.92 5.10
CA MET A 38 0.05 -2.98 3.99
C MET A 38 0.02 -1.51 4.44
N ASN A 39 -0.67 -1.22 5.54
CA ASN A 39 -0.65 0.08 6.16
C ASN A 39 0.72 0.38 6.78
N GLU A 40 1.23 -0.54 7.60
CA GLU A 40 2.49 -0.37 8.35
C GLU A 40 3.73 -0.34 7.45
N LEU A 41 3.82 -1.25 6.47
CA LEU A 41 5.03 -1.43 5.66
C LEU A 41 5.01 -0.64 4.36
N PHE A 42 3.83 -0.39 3.80
CA PHE A 42 3.67 0.15 2.45
C PHE A 42 2.82 1.44 2.39
N ASN A 43 2.40 1.98 3.55
CA ASN A 43 1.58 3.18 3.65
C ASN A 43 0.31 3.14 2.78
N ILE A 44 -0.33 1.96 2.71
CA ILE A 44 -1.62 1.80 2.05
C ILE A 44 -2.71 1.91 3.13
N PRO A 45 -3.49 3.01 3.16
CA PRO A 45 -4.53 3.20 4.18
C PRO A 45 -5.66 2.19 3.99
N PHE A 46 -6.38 1.87 5.07
CA PHE A 46 -7.49 0.91 5.02
C PHE A 46 -8.59 1.35 4.05
N GLU A 47 -8.81 2.65 3.95
CA GLU A 47 -9.76 3.29 3.06
C GLU A 47 -9.43 3.06 1.59
N ALA A 48 -8.14 2.89 1.25
CA ALA A 48 -7.72 2.60 -0.12
C ALA A 48 -8.34 1.29 -0.63
N TRP A 49 -8.64 0.32 0.24
CA TRP A 49 -9.28 -0.93 -0.17
C TRP A 49 -10.77 -0.79 -0.53
N LYS A 50 -11.38 0.38 -0.31
CA LYS A 50 -12.73 0.70 -0.82
C LYS A 50 -12.71 0.91 -2.34
N ASP A 51 -11.68 1.61 -2.82
CA ASP A 51 -11.42 1.83 -4.24
C ASP A 51 -9.91 1.86 -4.53
N ILE A 52 -9.33 0.66 -4.57
CA ILE A 52 -7.89 0.49 -4.71
C ILE A 52 -7.42 0.90 -6.10
N LYS A 53 -8.28 0.77 -7.11
CA LYS A 53 -7.97 1.13 -8.50
C LYS A 53 -7.73 2.64 -8.62
N SER A 54 -8.67 3.43 -8.08
CA SER A 54 -8.53 4.89 -8.05
C SER A 54 -7.32 5.29 -7.19
N TYR A 55 -7.08 4.64 -6.05
CA TYR A 55 -5.88 4.89 -5.23
C TYR A 55 -4.56 4.67 -5.97
N VAL A 56 -4.43 3.59 -6.75
CA VAL A 56 -3.25 3.34 -7.57
C VAL A 56 -3.10 4.42 -8.66
N ASN A 57 -4.22 4.82 -9.28
CA ASN A 57 -4.25 5.76 -10.40
C ASN A 57 -4.06 7.23 -10.00
N ASP A 58 -4.66 7.68 -8.90
CA ASP A 58 -4.70 9.09 -8.44
C ASP A 58 -3.35 9.58 -7.87
N SER A 59 -2.45 8.66 -7.54
CA SER A 59 -1.13 8.98 -7.00
C SER A 59 -0.20 9.76 -7.95
N ILE A 60 -0.64 10.10 -9.16
CA ILE A 60 0.07 10.95 -10.13
C ILE A 60 0.01 12.44 -9.73
N SER A 61 -1.00 12.88 -8.97
CA SER A 61 -1.20 14.32 -8.67
C SER A 61 -0.75 14.78 -7.27
N SER A 62 -0.54 13.88 -6.31
CA SER A 62 -0.38 14.25 -4.89
C SER A 62 1.02 14.06 -4.29
N THR A 63 2.05 13.77 -5.09
CA THR A 63 3.44 13.59 -4.59
C THR A 63 4.16 14.88 -4.15
N GLN A 64 3.45 16.00 -3.98
CA GLN A 64 4.05 17.27 -3.54
C GLN A 64 3.98 17.55 -2.03
N ASN A 65 3.49 16.65 -1.16
CA ASN A 65 3.42 16.97 0.28
C ASN A 65 3.60 15.77 1.21
N ILE A 66 4.82 15.25 1.31
CA ILE A 66 5.29 14.68 2.58
C ILE A 66 6.71 15.20 2.83
N LYS A 67 6.79 16.45 3.31
CA LYS A 67 7.95 16.90 4.09
C LYS A 67 7.77 16.38 5.51
N GLN A 68 8.79 15.66 5.95
CA GLN A 68 9.25 15.48 7.33
C GLN A 68 8.31 14.81 8.34
N LEU A 69 8.66 13.54 8.61
CA LEU A 69 8.69 12.98 9.96
C LEU A 69 9.54 13.90 10.87
N PRO A 70 9.04 14.41 12.01
CA PRO A 70 9.91 14.71 13.12
C PRO A 70 10.19 13.39 13.85
N ASN A 71 11.46 12.98 13.80
CA ASN A 71 12.05 11.98 14.65
C ASN A 71 11.58 12.14 16.10
N GLU A 72 11.23 11.02 16.73
CA GLU A 72 11.51 10.84 18.15
C GLU A 72 13.00 11.10 18.39
N LYS A 73 13.34 12.02 19.30
CA LYS A 73 14.52 11.91 20.18
C LYS A 73 14.51 12.96 21.29
N GLU A 74 14.54 12.40 22.50
CA GLU A 74 15.30 12.82 23.69
C GLU A 74 14.72 13.87 24.67
N MET A 75 14.62 13.35 25.91
CA MET A 75 14.46 13.97 27.25
C MET A 75 13.05 14.25 27.76
#